data_AF-A0A1Z9XSH1-F1
#
_entry.id   AF-A0A1Z9XSH1-F1
#
_cell.length_a   1.000
_cell.length_b   1.000
_cell.length_c   1.000
_cell.angle_alpha   90.00
_cell.angle_beta   90.00
_cell.angle_gamma   90.00
#
_symmetry.space_group_name_H-M   'P 1'
#
loop_
_entity.id
_entity.type
_entity.pdbx_description
1 polymer ?
#
loop_
_entity_poly.entity_id
_entity_poly.type
_entity_poly.pdbx_seq_one_letter_code
_entity_poly.pdbx_strand_id
1 'polypeptide(L)'
;MATNTRNDTVNALTYGEFAPYDCFQAWSTMPGQGATVTFSFMDAAPEYATDSKKNGFAALTDAQKALTRLAFQEWAAVANLTFVEVSDDGDGGQIRFGRNHIQSAGVLGYRYTPPAAGRDHHINGDAAGDIYLNANNAAVTNAEQGNYGYWVYVREIGHSLGLKHPGNYDNAPADGPFLPDAEDHTGNTIMSYNP
;
A
#
# COMPACT_ATOMS: atom_id res chain seq x y z
N MET A 1 5.09 16.41 22.23
CA MET A 1 4.64 15.76 20.98
C MET A 1 5.59 14.60 20.77
N ALA A 2 5.16 13.39 21.13
CA ALA A 2 6.01 12.21 21.08
C ALA A 2 5.92 11.65 19.66
N THR A 3 6.95 11.87 18.86
CA THR A 3 6.99 11.40 17.48
C THR A 3 6.97 9.88 17.44
N ASN A 4 6.22 9.36 16.46
CA ASN A 4 6.23 7.98 16.01
C ASN A 4 7.68 7.46 15.97
N THR A 5 7.91 6.22 16.40
CA THR A 5 9.21 5.50 16.49
C THR A 5 10.43 6.16 17.18
N ARG A 6 10.43 7.46 17.52
CA ARG A 6 11.61 8.27 17.88
C ARG A 6 12.75 8.25 16.83
N ASN A 7 12.44 7.93 15.57
CA ASN A 7 13.40 7.92 14.47
C ASN A 7 12.87 8.76 13.29
N ASP A 8 13.52 9.88 13.02
CA ASP A 8 13.07 10.86 12.03
C ASP A 8 13.06 10.32 10.59
N THR A 9 13.93 9.35 10.27
CA THR A 9 13.95 8.72 8.93
C THR A 9 12.79 7.75 8.73
N VAL A 10 12.40 7.02 9.79
CA VAL A 10 11.21 6.14 9.75
C VAL A 10 9.94 6.99 9.71
N ASN A 11 9.92 8.11 10.44
CA ASN A 11 8.77 9.02 10.45
C ASN A 11 8.53 9.68 9.10
N ALA A 12 9.59 9.96 8.34
CA ALA A 12 9.48 10.46 6.98
C ALA A 12 8.76 9.47 6.04
N LEU A 13 8.74 8.19 6.39
CA LEU A 13 8.09 7.13 5.63
C LEU A 13 6.75 6.68 6.20
N THR A 14 6.29 7.19 7.34
CA THR A 14 4.98 6.81 7.91
C THR A 14 4.00 7.97 7.89
N TYR A 15 2.72 7.69 7.72
CA TYR A 15 1.69 8.68 8.04
C TYR A 15 1.74 9.03 9.54
N GLY A 16 1.85 10.32 9.84
CA GLY A 16 1.90 10.84 11.21
C GLY A 16 0.60 10.67 11.99
N GLU A 17 0.60 11.14 13.24
CA GLU A 17 -0.58 11.16 14.10
C GLU A 17 -1.69 12.06 13.51
N PHE A 18 -2.87 11.50 13.24
CA PHE A 18 -4.02 12.29 12.79
C PHE A 18 -4.66 13.04 13.96
N ALA A 19 -4.23 14.27 14.24
CA ALA A 19 -4.90 15.13 15.22
C ALA A 19 -6.42 15.21 14.96
N PRO A 20 -7.29 15.10 16.01
CA PRO A 20 -6.98 15.14 17.44
C PRO A 20 -6.57 13.78 18.06
N TYR A 21 -6.26 12.78 17.25
CA TYR A 21 -6.01 11.41 17.69
C TYR A 21 -4.56 11.00 17.42
N ASP A 22 -3.82 10.70 18.48
CA ASP A 22 -2.45 10.17 18.45
C ASP A 22 -2.42 8.74 17.88
N CYS A 23 -2.75 8.58 16.59
CA CYS A 23 -2.86 7.29 15.90
C CYS A 23 -2.14 7.34 14.54
N PHE A 24 -1.32 6.32 14.31
CA PHE A 24 -0.61 6.05 13.05
C PHE A 24 -1.44 5.08 12.19
N GLN A 25 -1.16 4.98 10.89
CA GLN A 25 -1.81 3.98 10.03
C GLN A 25 -1.02 2.67 10.06
N ALA A 26 -1.63 1.60 10.55
CA ALA A 26 -1.02 0.27 10.59
C ALA A 26 -2.07 -0.80 10.88
N TRP A 27 -1.71 -2.05 10.61
CA TRP A 27 -2.47 -3.23 11.02
C TRP A 27 -2.17 -3.69 12.46
N SER A 28 -1.24 -3.02 13.15
CA SER A 28 -0.98 -3.19 14.59
C SER A 28 -1.58 -2.02 15.39
N THR A 29 -1.83 -2.24 16.68
CA THR A 29 -2.35 -1.20 17.58
C THR A 29 -1.26 -0.38 18.26
N MET A 30 -0.01 -0.87 18.27
CA MET A 30 1.14 -0.22 18.91
C MET A 30 2.36 -0.19 17.97
N PRO A 31 3.19 0.88 18.00
CA PRO A 31 4.43 0.92 17.25
C PRO A 31 5.41 -0.19 17.67
N GLY A 32 6.13 -0.76 16.70
CA GLY A 32 7.13 -1.82 16.95
C GLY A 32 6.55 -3.21 17.24
N GLN A 33 5.22 -3.35 17.28
CA GLN A 33 4.56 -4.64 17.39
C GLN A 33 4.44 -5.30 16.00
N GLY A 34 4.65 -6.61 15.94
CA GLY A 34 4.35 -7.36 14.72
C GLY A 34 2.84 -7.52 14.48
N ALA A 35 2.48 -7.90 13.26
CA ALA A 35 1.09 -8.15 12.89
C ALA A 35 0.96 -9.36 11.95
N THR A 36 -0.14 -10.08 12.09
CA THR A 36 -0.62 -11.01 11.05
C THR A 36 -1.65 -10.26 10.22
N VAL A 37 -1.40 -10.13 8.92
CA VAL A 37 -2.26 -9.41 7.99
C VAL A 37 -2.79 -10.39 6.96
N THR A 38 -4.11 -10.47 6.81
CA THR A 38 -4.71 -11.29 5.75
C THR A 38 -4.73 -10.55 4.42
N PHE A 39 -4.58 -11.27 3.32
CA PHE A 39 -4.77 -10.72 1.99
C PHE A 39 -5.58 -11.65 1.10
N SER A 40 -6.26 -11.09 0.11
CA SER A 40 -7.02 -11.84 -0.89
C SER A 40 -6.86 -11.23 -2.27
N PHE A 41 -7.23 -11.98 -3.30
CA PHE A 41 -7.23 -11.52 -4.68
C PHE A 41 -8.66 -11.28 -5.13
N MET A 42 -8.98 -10.05 -5.54
CA MET A 42 -10.33 -9.68 -5.95
C MET A 42 -10.78 -10.53 -7.13
N ASP A 43 -11.88 -11.28 -6.97
CA ASP A 43 -12.50 -12.04 -8.06
C ASP A 43 -13.51 -11.18 -8.85
N ALA A 44 -14.08 -10.16 -8.20
CA ALA A 44 -14.94 -9.13 -8.80
C ALA A 44 -14.63 -7.77 -8.19
N ALA A 45 -15.05 -6.69 -8.85
CA ALA A 45 -14.96 -5.37 -8.26
C ALA A 45 -15.85 -5.30 -7.01
N PRO A 46 -15.35 -4.85 -5.85
CA PRO A 46 -16.14 -4.80 -4.62
C PRO A 46 -17.40 -3.93 -4.78
N GLU A 47 -18.47 -4.26 -4.07
CA GLU A 47 -19.74 -3.53 -4.15
C GLU A 47 -19.59 -2.07 -3.71
N TYR A 48 -18.80 -1.83 -2.65
CA TYR A 48 -18.46 -0.51 -2.12
C TYR A 48 -17.58 0.33 -3.06
N ALA A 49 -16.97 -0.29 -4.09
CA ALA A 49 -16.09 0.42 -5.00
C ALA A 49 -16.89 1.43 -5.86
N THR A 50 -16.32 2.62 -6.07
CA THR A 50 -16.90 3.64 -6.93
C THR A 50 -16.90 3.21 -8.41
N ASP A 51 -17.72 3.84 -9.25
CA ASP A 51 -17.78 3.51 -10.69
C ASP A 51 -16.42 3.62 -11.39
N SER A 52 -15.61 4.60 -11.01
CA SER A 52 -14.26 4.75 -11.56
C SER A 52 -13.35 3.58 -11.17
N LYS A 53 -13.58 2.97 -10.00
CA LYS A 53 -12.81 1.79 -9.56
C LYS A 53 -13.31 0.50 -10.20
N LYS A 54 -14.61 0.40 -10.49
CA LYS A 54 -15.24 -0.71 -11.22
C LYS A 54 -14.90 -0.69 -12.71
N ASN A 55 -14.59 0.49 -13.27
CA ASN A 55 -14.29 0.65 -14.69
C ASN A 55 -13.08 -0.20 -15.12
N GLY A 56 -13.32 -1.14 -16.03
CA GLY A 56 -12.27 -2.03 -16.54
C GLY A 56 -11.65 -2.92 -15.47
N PHE A 57 -12.40 -3.23 -14.41
CA PHE A 57 -11.94 -4.16 -13.39
C PHE A 57 -11.47 -5.48 -14.01
N ALA A 58 -10.36 -6.00 -13.50
CA ALA A 58 -9.86 -7.31 -13.85
C ALA A 58 -9.20 -7.98 -12.64
N ALA A 59 -9.61 -9.21 -12.35
CA ALA A 59 -8.92 -10.07 -11.40
C ALA A 59 -7.46 -10.28 -11.82
N LEU A 60 -6.56 -10.52 -10.87
CA LEU A 60 -5.16 -10.84 -11.17
C LEU A 60 -5.07 -12.21 -11.86
N THR A 61 -4.16 -12.34 -12.82
CA THR A 61 -3.81 -13.65 -13.40
C THR A 61 -3.00 -14.47 -12.41
N ASP A 62 -2.90 -15.79 -12.60
CA ASP A 62 -2.11 -16.65 -11.69
C ASP A 62 -0.64 -16.23 -11.59
N ALA A 63 -0.05 -15.76 -12.69
CA ALA A 63 1.31 -15.22 -12.70
C ALA A 63 1.41 -13.94 -11.84
N GLN A 64 0.42 -13.05 -11.93
CA GLN A 64 0.37 -11.84 -11.10
C GLN A 64 0.12 -12.18 -9.63
N LYS A 65 -0.76 -13.15 -9.32
CA LYS A 65 -0.96 -13.65 -7.95
C LYS A 65 0.34 -14.20 -7.37
N ALA A 66 1.11 -14.97 -8.14
CA ALA A 66 2.43 -15.46 -7.73
C ALA A 66 3.42 -14.32 -7.45
N LEU A 67 3.47 -13.29 -8.31
CA LEU A 67 4.31 -12.11 -8.08
C LEU A 67 3.89 -11.31 -6.85
N THR A 68 2.58 -11.12 -6.63
CA THR A 68 2.06 -10.44 -5.43
C THR A 68 2.47 -11.18 -4.16
N ARG A 69 2.41 -12.52 -4.14
CA ARG A 69 2.90 -13.33 -3.00
C ARG A 69 4.38 -13.11 -2.73
N LEU A 70 5.21 -13.06 -3.78
CA LEU A 70 6.63 -12.72 -3.63
C LEU A 70 6.81 -11.31 -3.05
N ALA A 71 6.05 -10.32 -3.53
CA ALA A 71 6.13 -8.95 -3.00
C ALA A 71 5.71 -8.85 -1.52
N PHE A 72 4.72 -9.64 -1.06
CA PHE A 72 4.43 -9.76 0.37
C PHE A 72 5.57 -10.42 1.16
N GLN A 73 6.25 -11.41 0.58
CA GLN A 73 7.41 -12.03 1.21
C GLN A 73 8.58 -11.06 1.39
N GLU A 74 8.82 -10.14 0.44
CA GLU A 74 9.85 -9.09 0.59
C GLU A 74 9.60 -8.25 1.86
N TRP A 75 8.34 -7.88 2.14
CA TRP A 75 7.97 -7.16 3.36
C TRP A 75 8.09 -8.01 4.63
N ALA A 76 7.65 -9.26 4.58
CA ALA A 76 7.78 -10.18 5.72
C ALA A 76 9.25 -10.51 6.06
N ALA A 77 10.16 -10.42 5.10
CA ALA A 77 11.59 -10.67 5.30
C ALA A 77 12.27 -9.55 6.11
N VAL A 78 11.73 -8.32 6.08
CA VAL A 78 12.37 -7.13 6.70
C VAL A 78 11.56 -6.53 7.86
N ALA A 79 10.32 -6.97 8.05
CA ALA A 79 9.44 -6.52 9.12
C ALA A 79 8.86 -7.72 9.89
N ASN A 80 8.40 -7.48 11.12
CA ASN A 80 7.73 -8.50 11.93
C ASN A 80 6.27 -8.71 11.47
N LEU A 81 6.09 -9.05 10.20
CA LEU A 81 4.79 -9.22 9.56
C LEU A 81 4.63 -10.65 9.08
N THR A 82 3.43 -11.20 9.26
CA THR A 82 3.02 -12.48 8.66
C THR A 82 1.85 -12.23 7.74
N PHE A 83 1.98 -12.61 6.47
CA PHE A 83 0.89 -12.50 5.49
C PHE A 83 0.19 -13.84 5.31
N VAL A 84 -1.14 -13.83 5.38
CA VAL A 84 -1.97 -15.03 5.21
C VAL A 84 -2.94 -14.81 4.06
N GLU A 85 -2.79 -15.59 3.00
CA GLU A 85 -3.76 -15.58 1.91
C GLU A 85 -5.07 -16.22 2.37
N VAL A 86 -6.18 -15.54 2.12
CA VAL A 86 -7.54 -16.03 2.37
C VAL A 86 -8.38 -15.93 1.10
N SER A 87 -9.55 -16.58 1.10
CA SER A 87 -10.53 -16.40 0.02
C SER A 87 -10.99 -14.94 -0.04
N ASP A 88 -11.32 -14.47 -1.24
CA ASP A 88 -11.95 -13.17 -1.44
C ASP A 88 -13.48 -13.20 -1.25
N ASP A 89 -14.03 -14.35 -0.83
CA ASP A 89 -15.44 -14.49 -0.50
C ASP A 89 -15.86 -13.56 0.67
N GLY A 90 -17.02 -12.91 0.53
CA GLY A 90 -17.54 -11.98 1.53
C GLY A 90 -16.67 -10.73 1.65
N ASP A 91 -16.12 -10.49 2.84
CA ASP A 91 -15.27 -9.32 3.13
C ASP A 91 -13.83 -9.49 2.61
N GLY A 92 -13.44 -10.71 2.22
CA GLY A 92 -12.09 -11.01 1.77
C GLY A 92 -11.00 -10.85 2.85
N GLY A 93 -9.77 -10.57 2.42
CA GLY A 93 -8.65 -10.25 3.30
C GLY A 93 -8.60 -8.77 3.66
N GLN A 94 -7.81 -8.42 4.69
CA GLN A 94 -7.56 -7.03 5.08
C GLN A 94 -6.92 -6.20 3.95
N ILE A 95 -6.10 -6.84 3.13
CA ILE A 95 -5.59 -6.26 1.88
C ILE A 95 -6.18 -7.04 0.72
N ARG A 96 -7.04 -6.42 -0.08
CA ARG A 96 -7.57 -7.05 -1.30
C ARG A 96 -6.85 -6.49 -2.51
N PHE A 97 -6.44 -7.36 -3.42
CA PHE A 97 -5.62 -6.99 -4.57
C PHE A 97 -6.38 -7.22 -5.88
N GLY A 98 -6.56 -6.14 -6.66
CA GLY A 98 -7.26 -6.16 -7.94
C GLY A 98 -6.57 -5.31 -8.99
N ARG A 99 -7.22 -5.16 -10.15
CA ARG A 99 -6.78 -4.25 -11.22
C ARG A 99 -7.98 -3.52 -11.78
N ASN A 100 -7.76 -2.33 -12.32
CA ASN A 100 -8.77 -1.58 -13.06
C ASN A 100 -8.15 -0.67 -14.11
N HIS A 101 -8.99 -0.07 -14.95
CA HIS A 101 -8.50 0.91 -15.93
C HIS A 101 -8.22 2.25 -15.26
N ILE A 102 -6.94 2.61 -15.16
CA ILE A 102 -6.50 3.90 -14.62
C ILE A 102 -6.17 4.83 -15.77
N GLN A 103 -6.95 5.91 -15.88
CA GLN A 103 -6.86 6.89 -16.97
C GLN A 103 -5.81 7.99 -16.72
N SER A 104 -5.41 8.20 -15.47
CA SER A 104 -4.38 9.18 -15.12
C SER A 104 -3.02 8.75 -15.68
N ALA A 105 -2.44 9.58 -16.53
CA ALA A 105 -1.15 9.31 -17.14
C ALA A 105 -0.06 9.11 -16.08
N GLY A 106 0.77 8.07 -16.27
CA GLY A 106 1.88 7.74 -15.36
C GLY A 106 1.49 6.98 -14.09
N VAL A 107 0.20 6.80 -13.79
CA VAL A 107 -0.24 6.04 -12.61
C VAL A 107 -0.26 4.55 -12.93
N LEU A 108 0.59 3.78 -12.24
CA LEU A 108 0.77 2.34 -12.45
C LEU A 108 -0.01 1.48 -11.47
N GLY A 109 -0.36 2.05 -10.33
CA GLY A 109 -1.19 1.46 -9.30
C GLY A 109 -1.62 2.53 -8.31
N TYR A 110 -2.53 2.17 -7.43
CA TYR A 110 -2.83 2.92 -6.24
C TYR A 110 -3.38 1.98 -5.17
N ARG A 111 -3.54 2.54 -3.99
CA ARG A 111 -3.99 1.84 -2.79
C ARG A 111 -4.87 2.71 -1.91
N TYR A 112 -5.55 2.06 -0.99
CA TYR A 112 -6.05 2.67 0.22
C TYR A 112 -5.14 2.29 1.37
N THR A 113 -4.89 3.27 2.24
CA THR A 113 -4.06 3.06 3.42
C THR A 113 -4.76 2.15 4.44
N PRO A 114 -4.03 1.55 5.40
CA PRO A 114 -4.66 0.81 6.47
C PRO A 114 -5.55 1.72 7.33
N PRO A 115 -6.43 1.14 8.16
CA PRO A 115 -7.16 1.92 9.15
C PRO A 115 -6.19 2.62 10.12
N ALA A 116 -6.67 3.66 10.79
CA ALA A 116 -5.93 4.22 11.92
C ALA A 116 -5.80 3.16 13.02
N ALA A 117 -4.58 2.96 13.52
CA ALA A 117 -4.27 1.97 14.54
C ALA A 117 -5.23 2.08 15.73
N GLY A 118 -5.78 0.93 16.15
CA GLY A 118 -6.73 0.87 17.26
C GLY A 118 -8.13 1.41 16.94
N ARG A 119 -8.44 1.74 15.68
CA ARG A 119 -9.79 2.13 15.25
C ARG A 119 -10.37 1.17 14.22
N ASP A 120 -11.66 0.93 14.37
CA ASP A 120 -12.50 0.25 13.39
C ASP A 120 -12.72 1.18 12.17
N HIS A 121 -12.07 0.84 11.06
CA HIS A 121 -12.42 1.15 9.66
C HIS A 121 -12.65 2.62 9.21
N HIS A 122 -12.50 3.64 10.05
CA HIS A 122 -13.12 4.94 9.73
C HIS A 122 -12.46 5.83 8.65
N ILE A 123 -11.20 5.63 8.25
CA ILE A 123 -10.57 6.54 7.26
C ILE A 123 -10.92 6.14 5.81
N ASN A 124 -10.90 4.84 5.51
CA ASN A 124 -11.13 4.31 4.16
C ASN A 124 -12.35 3.36 4.08
N GLY A 125 -13.07 3.15 5.19
CA GLY A 125 -14.20 2.22 5.25
C GLY A 125 -13.79 0.81 4.84
N ASP A 126 -14.67 0.17 4.07
CA ASP A 126 -14.47 -1.19 3.54
C ASP A 126 -13.35 -1.26 2.50
N ALA A 127 -12.90 -0.12 1.95
CA ALA A 127 -11.81 -0.09 0.99
C ALA A 127 -10.43 -0.05 1.68
N ALA A 128 -10.33 0.04 3.01
CA ALA A 128 -9.06 0.13 3.71
C ALA A 128 -8.13 -1.04 3.32
N GLY A 129 -6.91 -0.74 2.89
CA GLY A 129 -5.95 -1.75 2.44
C GLY A 129 -6.08 -2.21 0.99
N ASP A 130 -7.18 -1.91 0.29
CA ASP A 130 -7.37 -2.33 -1.10
C ASP A 130 -6.27 -1.75 -2.02
N ILE A 131 -5.76 -2.59 -2.92
CA ILE A 131 -4.77 -2.23 -3.94
C ILE A 131 -5.33 -2.50 -5.33
N TYR A 132 -5.16 -1.54 -6.23
CA TYR A 132 -5.50 -1.67 -7.64
C TYR A 132 -4.30 -1.34 -8.52
N LEU A 133 -3.92 -2.28 -9.37
CA LEU A 133 -2.95 -2.01 -10.44
C LEU A 133 -3.63 -1.54 -11.72
N ASN A 134 -2.88 -0.79 -12.54
CA ASN A 134 -3.35 -0.32 -13.83
C ASN A 134 -3.48 -1.49 -14.83
N ALA A 135 -4.71 -1.95 -15.05
CA ALA A 135 -5.02 -3.03 -15.99
C ALA A 135 -4.71 -2.68 -17.46
N ASN A 136 -4.58 -1.40 -17.81
CA ASN A 136 -4.25 -0.92 -19.15
C ASN A 136 -2.79 -0.48 -19.31
N ASN A 137 -1.88 -0.86 -18.39
CA ASN A 137 -0.46 -0.55 -18.49
C ASN A 137 0.43 -1.79 -18.48
N ALA A 138 1.15 -2.02 -19.59
CA ALA A 138 2.00 -3.18 -19.81
C ALA A 138 3.13 -3.33 -18.79
N ALA A 139 3.62 -2.23 -18.18
CA ALA A 139 4.68 -2.29 -17.19
C ALA A 139 4.27 -3.12 -15.97
N VAL A 140 3.02 -3.00 -15.51
CA VAL A 140 2.51 -3.74 -14.35
C VAL A 140 1.79 -5.02 -14.73
N THR A 141 1.13 -5.07 -15.90
CA THR A 141 0.44 -6.29 -16.32
C THR A 141 1.39 -7.39 -16.78
N ASN A 142 2.55 -7.02 -17.33
CA ASN A 142 3.64 -7.93 -17.71
C ASN A 142 4.83 -7.81 -16.73
N ALA A 143 4.57 -7.46 -15.47
CA ALA A 143 5.61 -7.39 -14.45
C ALA A 143 6.31 -8.75 -14.29
N GLU A 144 7.59 -8.70 -13.95
CA GLU A 144 8.42 -9.85 -13.64
C GLU A 144 9.28 -9.47 -12.43
N GLN A 145 9.61 -10.44 -11.58
CA GLN A 145 10.39 -10.18 -10.38
C GLN A 145 11.69 -9.43 -10.72
N GLY A 146 11.94 -8.34 -9.98
CA GLY A 146 13.12 -7.50 -10.14
C GLY A 146 13.00 -6.37 -11.18
N ASN A 147 11.96 -6.36 -12.02
CA ASN A 147 11.73 -5.24 -12.95
C ASN A 147 10.90 -4.11 -12.31
N TYR A 148 10.82 -2.97 -13.00
CA TYR A 148 10.09 -1.80 -12.51
C TYR A 148 8.60 -2.08 -12.26
N GLY A 149 7.98 -2.94 -13.06
CA GLY A 149 6.61 -3.40 -12.84
C GLY A 149 6.44 -4.06 -11.48
N TYR A 150 7.34 -4.98 -11.12
CA TYR A 150 7.33 -5.64 -9.81
C TYR A 150 7.58 -4.66 -8.66
N TRP A 151 8.44 -3.65 -8.87
CA TRP A 151 8.68 -2.61 -7.87
C TRP A 151 7.39 -1.84 -7.51
N VAL A 152 6.47 -1.66 -8.46
CA VAL A 152 5.15 -1.09 -8.18
C VAL A 152 4.36 -1.97 -7.21
N TYR A 153 4.40 -3.31 -7.36
CA TYR A 153 3.69 -4.21 -6.43
C TYR A 153 4.24 -4.06 -5.02
N VAL A 154 5.57 -4.04 -4.87
CA VAL A 154 6.23 -3.87 -3.57
C VAL A 154 5.88 -2.51 -2.95
N ARG A 155 5.88 -1.43 -3.75
CA ARG A 155 5.51 -0.08 -3.30
C ARG A 155 4.07 0.02 -2.83
N GLU A 156 3.11 -0.46 -3.63
CA GLU A 156 1.69 -0.38 -3.28
C GLU A 156 1.38 -1.19 -2.01
N ILE A 157 2.04 -2.33 -1.81
CA ILE A 157 1.97 -3.08 -0.54
C ILE A 157 2.58 -2.27 0.60
N GLY A 158 3.73 -1.62 0.40
CA GLY A 158 4.32 -0.73 1.42
C GLY A 158 3.33 0.34 1.89
N HIS A 159 2.58 0.92 0.95
CA HIS A 159 1.54 1.87 1.27
C HIS A 159 0.33 1.27 2.00
N SER A 160 -0.13 0.06 1.62
CA SER A 160 -1.21 -0.62 2.35
C SER A 160 -0.78 -1.09 3.75
N LEU A 161 0.52 -1.07 4.04
CA LEU A 161 1.10 -1.25 5.38
C LEU A 161 1.27 0.07 6.16
N GLY A 162 0.93 1.22 5.56
CA GLY A 162 0.97 2.53 6.21
C GLY A 162 2.19 3.37 5.88
N LEU A 163 3.01 2.96 4.91
CA LEU A 163 4.11 3.79 4.45
C LEU A 163 3.63 4.89 3.51
N LYS A 164 4.15 6.10 3.67
CA LYS A 164 3.96 7.21 2.75
C LYS A 164 5.20 7.42 1.91
N HIS A 165 5.02 8.25 0.90
CA HIS A 165 6.12 8.77 0.13
C HIS A 165 7.07 9.63 0.99
N PRO A 166 8.40 9.47 0.84
CA PRO A 166 9.40 10.23 1.59
C PRO A 166 9.48 11.71 1.22
N GLY A 167 8.92 12.13 0.08
CA GLY A 167 8.97 13.51 -0.41
C GLY A 167 7.59 14.13 -0.65
N ASN A 168 7.57 15.44 -0.90
CA ASN A 168 6.34 16.21 -1.13
C ASN A 168 5.96 16.25 -2.62
N TYR A 169 5.53 15.13 -3.17
CA TYR A 169 5.14 15.03 -4.59
C TYR A 169 3.69 14.56 -4.82
N ASP A 170 2.92 14.31 -3.76
CA ASP A 170 1.54 13.82 -3.85
C ASP A 170 0.48 14.94 -4.02
N ASN A 171 0.90 16.18 -4.28
CA ASN A 171 0.01 17.36 -4.44
C ASN A 171 -0.96 17.63 -3.27
N ALA A 172 -0.70 17.08 -2.08
CA ALA A 172 -1.42 17.37 -0.84
C ALA A 172 -0.71 18.48 -0.03
N PRO A 173 -1.42 19.28 0.80
CA PRO A 173 -0.75 20.18 1.73
C PRO A 173 0.22 19.39 2.61
N ALA A 174 1.45 19.90 2.68
CA ALA A 174 2.63 19.21 3.14
C ALA A 174 2.64 18.93 4.64
N ASP A 175 2.07 17.79 5.06
CA ASP A 175 2.31 17.27 6.40
C ASP A 175 3.53 16.34 6.34
N GLY A 176 4.71 16.96 6.39
CA GLY A 176 5.95 16.27 6.71
C GLY A 176 5.87 15.50 8.05
N PRO A 177 6.95 14.85 8.48
CA PRO A 177 8.31 15.00 7.99
C PRO A 177 8.54 14.31 6.64
N PHE A 178 9.57 14.74 5.92
CA PHE A 178 10.06 14.16 4.67
C PHE A 178 11.55 13.83 4.82
N LEU A 179 12.07 12.93 3.99
CA LEU A 179 13.51 12.68 3.94
C LEU A 179 14.23 13.92 3.37
N PRO A 180 15.47 14.18 3.79
CA PRO A 180 16.33 15.11 3.09
C PRO A 180 16.49 14.70 1.61
N ASP A 181 16.69 15.66 0.70
CA ASP A 181 16.85 15.38 -0.74
C ASP A 181 17.96 14.37 -1.05
N ALA A 182 19.02 14.35 -0.23
CA ALA A 182 20.12 13.40 -0.38
C ALA A 182 19.76 11.95 0.01
N GLU A 183 18.64 11.76 0.71
CA GLU A 183 18.15 10.46 1.18
C GLU A 183 16.87 10.00 0.47
N ASP A 184 16.11 10.92 -0.14
CA ASP A 184 14.93 10.64 -0.94
C ASP A 184 15.30 10.12 -2.34
N HIS A 185 15.71 8.84 -2.40
CA HIS A 185 15.96 8.13 -3.66
C HIS A 185 15.73 6.61 -3.54
N THR A 186 15.53 5.93 -4.67
CA THR A 186 15.15 4.50 -4.73
C THR A 186 16.22 3.57 -4.19
N GLY A 187 17.48 4.02 -4.18
CA GLY A 187 18.57 3.33 -3.49
C GLY A 187 18.40 3.22 -1.96
N ASN A 188 17.64 4.12 -1.32
CA ASN A 188 17.38 4.07 0.12
C ASN A 188 15.99 3.54 0.46
N THR A 189 14.98 3.88 -0.36
CA THR A 189 13.60 3.46 -0.11
C THR A 189 12.84 3.25 -1.40
N ILE A 190 12.17 2.10 -1.51
CA ILE A 190 11.29 1.77 -2.64
C ILE A 190 10.09 2.72 -2.75
N MET A 191 9.83 3.52 -1.72
CA MET A 191 8.76 4.52 -1.69
C MET A 191 9.13 5.82 -2.41
N SER A 192 10.41 6.08 -2.71
CA SER A 192 10.84 7.32 -3.40
C SER A 192 10.46 7.31 -4.88
N TYR A 193 10.09 8.45 -5.48
CA TYR A 193 10.02 8.57 -6.94
C TYR A 193 11.35 8.95 -7.60
N ASN A 194 12.36 9.32 -6.82
CA ASN A 194 13.65 9.72 -7.35
C ASN A 194 14.55 8.47 -7.50
N PRO A 195 15.24 8.28 -8.63
CA PRO A 195 16.19 7.18 -8.81
C PRO A 195 17.31 7.17 -7.76
#